data_AF-K5WP74-F1
#
_entry.id   AF-K5WP74-F1
#
_cell.length_a   1.000
_cell.length_b   1.000
_cell.length_c   1.000
_cell.angle_alpha   90.00
_cell.angle_beta   90.00
_cell.angle_gamma   90.00
#
_symmetry.space_group_name_H-M   'P 1'
#
loop_
_entity.id
_entity.type
_entity.pdbx_description
1 polymer ?
#
loop_
_entity_poly.entity_id
_entity_poly.type
_entity_poly.pdbx_seq_one_letter_code
_entity_poly.pdbx_strand_id
1 'polypeptide(L)'
;MPKSKSKSESKSKKDSGSEAPARKSDYQYQKDFGGFNNFMHSYGLKTWDHDDIREGKAIIEAFREQDQKDHFAVVLAITDYRYP
;
A
#
# COMPACT_ATOMS: atom_id res chain seq x y z
N MET A 1 -21.44 46.01 -2.86
CA MET A 1 -21.33 44.88 -1.91
C MET A 1 -20.41 43.82 -2.50
N PRO A 2 -19.15 43.67 -2.05
CA PRO A 2 -18.33 42.56 -2.49
C PRO A 2 -18.73 41.26 -1.75
N LYS A 3 -19.09 40.21 -2.50
CA LYS A 3 -19.31 38.87 -1.94
C LYS A 3 -17.97 38.12 -1.86
N SER A 4 -17.43 38.04 -0.66
CA SER A 4 -16.33 37.14 -0.30
C SER A 4 -16.78 35.69 -0.48
N LYS A 5 -16.06 34.91 -1.29
CA LYS A 5 -16.07 33.45 -1.21
C LYS A 5 -14.64 32.95 -1.14
N SER A 6 -14.13 32.94 0.09
CA SER A 6 -13.02 32.09 0.48
C SER A 6 -13.48 30.64 0.37
N LYS A 7 -12.93 29.87 -0.57
CA LYS A 7 -13.05 28.40 -0.51
C LYS A 7 -11.66 27.82 -0.31
N SER A 8 -11.40 27.57 0.96
CA SER A 8 -10.35 26.71 1.48
C SER A 8 -10.48 25.33 0.84
N GLU A 9 -9.38 24.81 0.31
CA GLU A 9 -9.22 23.36 0.18
C GLU A 9 -7.87 22.97 0.77
N SER A 10 -8.00 22.32 1.92
CA SER A 10 -6.95 22.03 2.87
C SER A 10 -5.99 20.97 2.33
N LYS A 11 -4.70 21.29 2.39
CA LYS A 11 -3.62 20.30 2.28
C LYS A 11 -3.79 19.25 3.38
N SER A 12 -4.23 18.05 3.02
CA SER A 12 -4.07 16.88 3.88
C SER A 12 -2.64 16.36 3.74
N LYS A 13 -1.70 16.98 4.47
CA LYS A 13 -0.44 16.34 4.83
C LYS A 13 -0.75 15.39 5.99
N LYS A 14 -0.90 14.10 5.69
CA LYS A 14 -0.93 13.06 6.73
C LYS A 14 0.50 12.63 7.00
N ASP A 15 1.20 13.46 7.78
CA ASP A 15 2.37 13.04 8.53
C ASP A 15 1.84 12.26 9.74
N SER A 16 2.16 10.97 9.83
CA SER A 16 1.92 10.19 11.04
C SER A 16 3.01 9.15 11.18
N GLY A 17 4.12 9.56 11.81
CA GLY A 17 5.02 8.65 12.47
C GLY A 17 4.25 7.83 13.51
N SER A 18 4.31 6.52 13.36
CA SER A 18 4.02 5.55 14.42
C SER A 18 4.71 4.25 14.04
N GLU A 19 5.79 3.93 14.76
CA GLU A 19 6.66 2.75 14.61
C GLU A 19 5.99 1.48 15.16
N ALA A 20 4.74 1.23 14.78
CA ALA A 20 4.24 -0.13 14.64
C ALA A 20 4.32 -0.46 13.15
N PRO A 21 4.65 -1.70 12.72
CA PRO A 21 4.60 -2.05 11.30
C PRO A 21 3.13 -1.96 10.85
N ALA A 22 2.71 -0.76 10.46
CA ALA A 22 1.37 -0.48 10.00
C ALA A 22 1.14 -1.36 8.80
N ARG A 23 0.21 -2.32 8.93
CA ARG A 23 -0.21 -3.17 7.81
C ARG A 23 -0.45 -2.25 6.62
N LYS A 24 0.40 -2.37 5.59
CA LYS A 24 0.31 -1.55 4.39
C LYS A 24 -1.09 -1.75 3.80
N SER A 25 -1.77 -0.66 3.47
CA SER A 25 -3.05 -0.74 2.77
C SER A 25 -2.83 -1.22 1.34
N ASP A 26 -3.85 -1.78 0.69
CA ASP A 26 -3.76 -2.21 -0.71
C ASP A 26 -3.28 -1.10 -1.64
N TYR A 27 -3.70 0.15 -1.36
CA TYR A 27 -3.23 1.33 -2.07
C TYR A 27 -1.72 1.51 -2.00
N GLN A 28 -1.08 1.17 -0.88
CA GLN A 28 0.36 1.31 -0.70
C GLN A 28 1.15 0.39 -1.64
N TYR A 29 0.58 -0.74 -2.06
CA TYR A 29 1.18 -1.64 -3.06
C TYR A 29 0.96 -1.16 -4.49
N GLN A 30 -0.09 -0.38 -4.72
CA GLN A 30 -0.48 0.11 -6.05
C GLN A 30 0.05 1.52 -6.35
N LYS A 31 0.37 2.31 -5.31
CA LYS A 31 0.76 3.72 -5.45
C LYS A 31 1.99 3.89 -6.35
N ASP A 32 2.93 2.95 -6.30
CA ASP A 32 4.19 3.04 -7.04
C ASP A 32 3.97 2.80 -8.54
N PHE A 33 2.84 2.16 -8.89
CA PHE A 33 2.38 2.01 -10.28
C PHE A 33 1.52 3.19 -10.74
N GLY A 34 1.09 4.09 -9.85
CA GLY A 34 0.13 5.15 -10.15
C GLY A 34 -1.34 4.73 -9.97
N GLY A 35 -1.60 3.72 -9.14
CA GLY A 35 -2.93 3.25 -8.78
C GLY A 35 -3.33 1.92 -9.44
N PHE A 36 -4.52 1.42 -9.10
CA PHE A 36 -4.98 0.08 -9.50
C PHE A 36 -4.96 -0.16 -11.01
N ASN A 37 -5.40 0.82 -11.81
CA ASN A 37 -5.45 0.65 -13.27
C ASN A 37 -4.06 0.48 -13.87
N ASN A 38 -3.10 1.33 -13.48
CA ASN A 38 -1.74 1.23 -13.99
C ASN A 38 -1.03 -0.03 -13.48
N PHE A 39 -1.30 -0.42 -12.23
CA PHE A 39 -0.87 -1.71 -11.69
C PHE A 39 -1.36 -2.85 -12.58
N MET A 40 -2.67 -2.95 -12.81
CA MET A 40 -3.27 -3.99 -13.66
C MET A 40 -2.66 -4.00 -15.06
N HIS A 41 -2.52 -2.83 -15.70
CA HIS A 41 -1.87 -2.71 -17.00
C HIS A 41 -0.41 -3.18 -17.00
N SER A 42 0.34 -2.94 -15.92
CA SER A 42 1.75 -3.37 -15.81
C SER A 42 1.91 -4.89 -15.71
N TYR A 43 0.88 -5.59 -15.21
CA TYR A 43 0.82 -7.05 -15.16
C TYR A 43 0.06 -7.67 -16.34
N GLY A 44 -0.33 -6.86 -17.34
CA GLY A 44 -1.08 -7.33 -18.51
C GLY A 44 -2.54 -7.70 -18.24
N LEU A 45 -3.08 -7.32 -17.08
CA LEU A 45 -4.42 -7.65 -16.61
C LEU A 45 -5.43 -6.59 -17.06
N LYS A 46 -6.63 -7.04 -17.46
CA LYS A 46 -7.71 -6.15 -17.92
C LYS A 46 -8.57 -5.71 -16.75
N THR A 47 -8.73 -4.40 -16.59
CA THR A 47 -9.51 -3.81 -15.49
C THR A 47 -11.02 -3.96 -15.66
N TRP A 48 -11.48 -4.43 -16.83
CA TRP A 48 -12.89 -4.73 -17.12
C TRP A 48 -13.22 -6.23 -17.07
N ASP A 49 -12.22 -7.10 -16.96
CA ASP A 49 -12.42 -8.54 -16.83
C ASP A 49 -12.42 -8.92 -15.35
N HIS A 50 -13.49 -9.56 -14.89
CA HIS A 50 -13.62 -9.96 -13.49
C HIS A 50 -12.59 -11.01 -13.09
N ASP A 51 -12.15 -11.85 -14.03
CA ASP A 51 -11.15 -12.88 -13.75
C ASP A 51 -9.77 -12.25 -13.54
N ASP A 52 -9.38 -11.33 -14.42
CA ASP A 52 -8.15 -10.56 -14.30
C ASP A 52 -8.14 -9.69 -13.03
N ILE A 53 -9.27 -9.07 -12.65
CA ILE A 53 -9.37 -8.29 -11.40
C ILE A 53 -9.11 -9.18 -10.18
N ARG A 54 -9.59 -10.43 -10.17
CA ARG A 54 -9.32 -11.37 -9.07
C ARG A 54 -7.84 -11.72 -9.02
N GLU A 55 -7.21 -11.95 -10.17
CA GLU A 55 -5.77 -12.20 -10.26
C GLU A 55 -4.96 -11.01 -9.73
N GLY A 56 -5.30 -9.79 -10.13
CA GLY A 56 -4.64 -8.57 -9.64
C GLY A 56 -4.73 -8.41 -8.12
N LYS A 57 -5.88 -8.76 -7.53
CA LYS A 57 -6.05 -8.77 -6.07
C LYS A 57 -5.21 -9.86 -5.40
N ALA A 58 -5.12 -11.05 -5.99
CA ALA A 58 -4.29 -12.14 -5.48
C ALA A 58 -2.80 -11.78 -5.48
N ILE A 59 -2.33 -11.04 -6.49
CA ILE A 59 -0.95 -10.53 -6.53
C ILE A 59 -0.69 -9.55 -5.38
N ILE A 60 -1.62 -8.62 -5.12
CA ILE A 60 -1.51 -7.68 -3.99
C ILE A 60 -1.50 -8.43 -2.65
N GLU A 61 -2.33 -9.46 -2.51
CA GLU A 61 -2.37 -10.31 -1.33
C GLU A 61 -1.04 -11.06 -1.11
N ALA A 62 -0.45 -11.60 -2.17
CA ALA A 62 0.86 -12.25 -2.12
C ALA A 62 1.97 -11.29 -1.68
N PHE A 63 1.99 -10.04 -2.20
CA PHE A 63 2.95 -9.03 -1.74
C PHE A 63 2.77 -8.69 -0.25
N ARG A 64 1.52 -8.62 0.20
CA ARG A 64 1.20 -8.38 1.60
C ARG A 64 1.61 -9.54 2.52
N GLU A 65 1.52 -10.77 2.05
CA GLU A 65 1.99 -11.95 2.78
C GLU A 65 3.52 -11.97 2.83
N GLN A 66 4.20 -11.67 1.72
CA GLN A 66 5.66 -11.62 1.65
C GLN A 66 6.24 -10.56 2.59
N ASP A 67 5.69 -9.34 2.57
CA ASP A 67 6.09 -8.27 3.50
C ASP A 67 5.96 -8.70 4.97
N GLN A 68 4.90 -9.45 5.31
CA GLN A 68 4.69 -9.98 6.66
C GLN A 68 5.73 -11.04 7.03
N LYS A 69 6.05 -11.94 6.10
CA LYS A 69 7.08 -12.97 6.29
C LYS A 69 8.47 -12.38 6.43
N ASP A 70 8.83 -11.43 5.56
CA ASP A 70 10.13 -10.74 5.63
C ASP A 70 10.27 -9.97 6.94
N HIS A 71 9.21 -9.29 7.37
CA HIS A 71 9.20 -8.63 8.68
C HIS A 71 9.37 -9.63 9.84
N PHE A 72 8.65 -10.75 9.83
CA PHE A 72 8.77 -11.78 10.86
C PHE A 72 10.17 -12.42 10.87
N ALA A 73 10.77 -12.66 9.70
CA ALA A 73 12.12 -13.18 9.58
C ALA A 73 13.18 -12.21 10.16
N VAL A 74 13.03 -10.91 9.91
CA VAL A 74 13.90 -9.88 10.53
C VAL A 74 13.73 -9.86 12.05
N VAL A 75 12.50 -9.93 12.56
CA VAL A 75 12.25 -9.95 14.00
C VAL A 75 12.87 -11.20 14.64
N LEU A 76 12.67 -12.39 14.05
CA LEU A 76 13.30 -13.62 14.54
C LEU A 76 14.82 -13.57 14.51
N ALA A 77 15.41 -13.07 13.43
CA ALA A 77 16.86 -12.90 13.34
C ALA A 77 17.39 -11.93 14.41
N ILE A 78 16.72 -10.82 14.68
CA ILE A 78 17.16 -9.88 15.72
C ILE A 78 16.99 -10.49 17.12
N THR A 79 15.93 -11.26 17.38
CA THR A 79 15.73 -11.90 18.68
C THR A 79 16.66 -13.08 18.94
N ASP A 80 16.99 -13.88 17.92
CA ASP A 80 17.87 -15.05 18.06
C ASP A 80 19.36 -14.69 18.09
N TYR A 81 19.75 -13.48 17.66
CA TYR A 81 21.12 -12.96 17.80
C TYR A 81 21.37 -12.19 19.11
N ARG A 82 20.44 -12.17 20.06
CA ARG A 82 20.63 -11.60 21.40
C ARG A 82 21.03 -12.69 22.41
N TYR A 83 22.35 -12.80 22.65
CA TYR A 83 23.08 -13.56 23.69
C TYR A 83 23.32 -15.06 23.43
N PRO A 84 24.59 -15.51 23.41
CA PRO A 84 25.37 -15.74 24.63
C PRO A 84 26.40 -14.66 24.99
#